data_AF-A0A914ZQ91-F1
#
_entry.id   AF-A0A914ZQ91-F1
#
_cell.length_a   1.000
_cell.length_b   1.000
_cell.length_c   1.000
_cell.angle_alpha   90.00
_cell.angle_beta   90.00
_cell.angle_gamma   90.00
#
_symmetry.space_group_name_H-M   'P 1'
#
loop_
_entity.id
_entity.type
_entity.pdbx_description
1 polymer ?
#
loop_
_entity_poly.entity_id
_entity_poly.type
_entity_poly.pdbx_seq_one_letter_code
_entity_poly.pdbx_strand_id
1 'polypeptide(L)' 'MQGIFALFGSVARTIGPLITTNLFERFGYLYPNLVQFLQIVVALALTIIFYRRLVPLRLIPRVGTFAKYKRGVFCHL' A
#
# COMPACT_ATOMS: atom_id res chain seq x y z
N MET A 1 1.82 3.83 -13.76
CA MET A 1 1.30 3.58 -12.39
C MET A 1 2.34 3.90 -11.32
N GLN A 2 3.60 3.48 -11.45
CA GLN A 2 4.66 3.75 -10.47
C GLN A 2 4.89 5.25 -10.15
N GLY A 3 4.78 6.13 -11.15
CA GLY A 3 4.91 7.58 -10.94
C GLY A 3 3.84 8.21 -10.02
N ILE A 4 2.61 7.71 -10.05
CA ILE A 4 1.52 8.21 -9.19
C ILE A 4 1.79 7.80 -7.73
N PHE A 5 2.22 6.56 -7.50
CA PHE A 5 2.63 6.11 -6.17
C PHE A 5 3.85 6.88 -5.64
N ALA A 6 4.82 7.20 -6.50
CA ALA A 6 5.97 8.02 -6.12
C ALA A 6 5.57 9.45 -5.74
N LEU A 7 4.62 10.06 -6.48
CA LEU A 7 4.08 11.37 -6.17
C LEU A 7 3.38 11.39 -4.80
N PHE A 8 2.44 10.46 -4.55
CA PHE A 8 1.76 10.38 -3.26
C PHE A 8 2.72 10.10 -2.10
N GLY A 9 3.72 9.24 -2.32
CA GLY A 9 4.77 8.98 -1.34
C GLY A 9 5.58 10.23 -0.99
N SER A 10 5.96 11.03 -1.98
CA SER A 10 6.68 12.29 -1.76
C SER A 10 5.82 13.31 -1.02
N VAL A 11 4.56 13.49 -1.43
CA VAL A 11 3.62 14.42 -0.78
C VAL A 11 3.39 14.05 0.68
N ALA A 12 3.20 12.76 0.97
CA ALA A 12 3.03 12.28 2.33
C ALA A 12 4.26 12.56 3.21
N ARG A 13 5.48 12.43 2.64
CA ARG A 13 6.73 12.74 3.37
C ARG A 13 6.92 14.23 3.65
N THR A 14 6.36 15.11 2.84
CA THR A 14 6.40 16.56 3.09
C THR A 14 5.35 16.99 4.10
N ILE A 15 4.12 16.50 3.96
CA ILE A 15 2.98 16.91 4.81
C ILE A 15 3.06 16.29 6.21
N GLY A 16 3.46 15.02 6.31
CA GLY A 16 3.58 14.29 7.58
C GLY A 16 4.31 15.07 8.68
N PRO A 17 5.59 15.47 8.47
CA PRO A 17 6.35 16.22 9.47
C PRO A 17 5.79 17.61 9.76
N LEU A 18 5.19 18.30 8.77
CA LEU A 18 4.56 19.60 9.01
C LEU A 18 3.40 19.51 10.01
N ILE A 19 2.55 18.49 9.83
CA ILE A 19 1.40 18.26 10.73
C ILE A 19 1.89 17.79 12.10
N THR A 20 2.80 16.81 12.16
CA THR A 20 3.26 16.27 13.45
C THR A 20 4.05 17.30 14.25
N THR A 21 4.84 18.17 13.61
CA THR A 21 5.55 19.25 14.30
C THR A 21 4.58 20.27 14.89
N ASN A 22 3.60 20.74 14.12
CA ASN A 22 2.60 21.69 14.62
C ASN A 22 1.76 21.11 15.77
N LEU A 23 1.43 19.82 15.69
CA LEU A 23 0.66 19.12 16.70
C LEU A 23 1.48 18.88 17.97
N PHE A 24 2.79 18.62 17.83
CA PHE A 24 3.71 18.48 18.94
C PHE A 24 3.89 19.79 19.72
N GLU A 25 4.02 20.92 19.03
CA GLU A 25 4.16 22.23 19.68
C GLU A 25 2.92 22.62 20.51
N ARG A 26 1.71 22.27 20.06
CA ARG A 26 0.46 22.64 20.74
C ARG A 26 0.05 21.70 21.87
N PHE A 27 0.26 20.39 21.69
CA PHE A 27 -0.31 19.37 22.58
C PHE A 27 0.74 18.41 23.16
N GLY A 28 2.02 18.65 22.88
CA GLY A 28 3.12 17.80 23.34
C GLY A 28 3.21 16.45 22.64
N TYR A 29 3.88 15.50 23.26
CA TYR A 29 4.28 14.23 22.64
C TYR A 29 3.13 13.23 22.40
N LEU A 30 2.10 13.21 23.25
CA LEU A 30 1.09 12.14 23.22
C LEU A 30 0.25 12.11 21.93
N TYR A 31 -0.19 13.27 21.47
CA TYR A 31 -1.13 13.38 20.34
C TYR A 31 -0.51 13.01 18.98
N PRO A 32 0.71 13.47 18.62
CA PRO A 32 1.38 13.04 17.40
C PRO A 32 1.57 11.52 17.33
N ASN A 33 1.94 10.89 18.45
CA ASN A 33 2.13 9.43 18.50
C ASN A 33 0.81 8.67 18.32
N LEU A 34 -0.29 9.17 18.91
CA LEU A 34 -1.61 8.57 18.71
C LEU A 34 -2.05 8.64 17.25
N VAL A 35 -1.84 9.77 16.58
CA VAL A 35 -2.14 9.93 15.14
C VAL A 35 -1.30 8.96 14.30
N GLN A 36 0.00 8.85 14.59
CA GLN A 36 0.90 7.91 13.91
C GLN A 36 0.43 6.45 14.08
N PHE A 37 0.00 6.09 15.29
CA PHE A 37 -0.49 4.76 15.61
C PHE A 37 -1.79 4.44 14.86
N LEU A 38 -2.75 5.36 14.86
CA LEU A 38 -4.00 5.23 14.10
C LEU A 38 -3.72 5.03 12.61
N GLN A 39 -2.75 5.75 12.05
CA GLN A 39 -2.39 5.65 10.64
C GLN A 39 -1.85 4.25 10.28
N ILE A 40 -1.06 3.63 11.17
CA ILE A 40 -0.58 2.25 11.00
C ILE A 40 -1.75 1.25 11.08
N VAL A 41 -2.66 1.43 12.03
CA VAL A 41 -3.85 0.57 12.17
C VAL A 41 -4.72 0.62 10.92
N VAL A 42 -4.96 1.82 10.36
CA VAL A 42 -5.71 1.99 9.12
C VAL A 42 -4.99 1.33 7.94
N ALA A 43 -3.67 1.49 7.84
CA ALA A 43 -2.88 0.85 6.78
C ALA A 43 -2.94 -0.69 6.85
N LEU A 44 -2.84 -1.25 8.05
CA LEU A 44 -2.99 -2.69 8.29
C LEU A 44 -4.42 -3.16 7.96
N ALA A 45 -5.44 -2.45 8.41
CA ALA A 45 -6.83 -2.79 8.13
C ALA A 45 -7.12 -2.81 6.62
N LEU A 46 -6.69 -1.79 5.90
CA LEU A 46 -6.79 -1.74 4.44
C LEU A 46 -6.02 -2.89 3.78
N THR A 47 -4.81 -3.17 4.27
CA THR A 47 -4.01 -4.29 3.76
C THR A 47 -4.73 -5.62 3.94
N ILE A 48 -5.34 -5.88 5.09
CA ILE A 48 -6.09 -7.11 5.39
C ILE A 48 -7.36 -7.21 4.52
N ILE A 49 -8.14 -6.14 4.41
CA ILE A 49 -9.37 -6.10 3.59
C ILE A 49 -9.03 -6.42 2.13
N PHE A 50 -8.00 -5.76 1.60
CA PHE A 50 -7.58 -5.97 0.21
C PHE A 50 -6.64 -7.16 0.04
N TYR A 51 -6.24 -7.85 1.11
CA TYR A 51 -5.30 -8.97 1.05
C TYR A 51 -5.79 -10.05 0.09
N ARG A 52 -7.09 -10.39 0.16
CA ARG A 52 -7.70 -11.37 -0.76
C ARG A 52 -7.71 -10.93 -2.22
N ARG A 53 -7.61 -9.63 -2.50
CA ARG A 53 -7.53 -9.07 -3.86
C ARG A 53 -6.09 -8.86 -4.33
N LEU A 54 -5.16 -8.61 -3.41
CA LEU A 54 -3.73 -8.46 -3.68
C LEU A 54 -3.01 -9.80 -3.85
N VAL A 55 -3.49 -10.89 -3.22
CA VAL A 55 -3.02 -12.25 -3.54
C VAL A 55 -3.37 -12.50 -5.00
N PRO A 56 -2.38 -12.63 -5.88
CA PRO A 56 -2.61 -12.55 -7.30
C PRO A 56 -3.53 -13.67 -7.76
N LEU A 57 -4.49 -13.30 -8.61
CA LEU A 57 -5.34 -14.19 -9.37
C LEU A 57 -4.45 -15.27 -10.00
N ARG A 58 -4.46 -16.48 -9.41
CA ARG A 58 -3.77 -17.71 -9.82
C ARG A 58 -2.85 -17.54 -11.03
N LEU A 59 -1.57 -17.19 -10.79
CA LEU A 59 -0.55 -17.14 -11.85
C LEU A 59 -0.23 -18.52 -12.44
N ILE A 60 -0.64 -19.59 -11.78
CA ILE A 60 -0.37 -20.96 -12.20
C ILE A 60 -1.56 -21.38 -13.08
N PRO A 61 -1.44 -21.35 -14.43
CA PRO A 61 -2.42 -22.02 -15.27
C PRO A 61 -2.51 -23.49 -14.86
N ARG A 62 -3.72 -24.06 -14.89
CA ARG A 62 -3.84 -25.53 -14.76
C ARG A 62 -3.06 -26.14 -15.93
N VAL A 63 -2.31 -27.20 -15.64
CA VAL A 63 -1.59 -28.02 -16.64
C VAL A 63 -2.49 -28.25 -17.86
N GLY A 64 -2.00 -27.88 -19.05
CA GLY A 64 -2.74 -28.02 -20.31
C GLY A 64 -3.63 -26.83 -20.74
N THR A 65 -3.65 -25.71 -20.01
CA THR A 65 -4.39 -24.49 -20.44
C THR A 65 -3.45 -23.34 -20.79
N PHE A 66 -3.61 -22.79 -22.00
CA PHE A 66 -2.86 -21.64 -22.49
C PHE A 66 -3.31 -20.36 -21.76
N ALA A 67 -2.50 -19.88 -20.81
CA ALA A 67 -2.73 -18.57 -20.22
C ALA A 67 -2.15 -17.48 -21.13
N LYS A 68 -3.03 -16.60 -21.63
CA LYS A 68 -2.64 -15.46 -22.47
C LYS A 68 -2.06 -14.36 -21.56
N TYR A 69 -0.74 -14.22 -21.55
CA TYR A 69 -0.06 -13.12 -20.86
C TYR A 69 0.16 -11.95 -21.81
N LYS A 70 0.32 -10.74 -21.27
CA LYS A 70 0.57 -9.50 -22.05
C LYS A 70 1.80 -9.58 -22.98
N ARG A 71 2.71 -10.54 -22.76
CA ARG A 71 3.96 -10.73 -23.54
C ARG A 71 4.08 -12.12 -24.17
N GLY A 72 2.99 -12.89 -24.29
CA GLY A 72 3.01 -14.20 -24.93
C GLY A 72 2.12 -15.22 -24.21
N VAL A 73 2.11 -16.46 -24.71
CA VAL A 73 1.37 -17.56 -24.11
C VAL A 73 2.33 -18.36 -23.24
N PHE A 74 2.02 -18.52 -21.96
CA PHE A 74 2.86 -19.34 -21.06
C PHE A 74 2.19 -20.71 -20.89
N CYS A 75 2.86 -21.74 -21.40
CA CYS A 75 2.47 -23.13 -21.18
C CYS A 75 3.31 -23.72 -20.05
N HIS A 76 2.65 -24.23 -19.02
CA HIS A 76 3.26 -25.11 -18.05
C HIS A 76 3.07 -26.54 -18.59
N LEU A 77 4.17 -27.14 -19.06
CA LEU A 77 4.23 -28.53 -19.54
C LEU A 77 4.41 -29.47 -18.35
#